data_AF-A0A524FSQ1-F1
#
_entry.id   AF-A0A524FSQ1-F1
#
_cell.length_a   1.000
_cell.length_b   1.000
_cell.length_c   1.000
_cell.angle_alpha   90.00
_cell.angle_beta   90.00
_cell.angle_gamma   90.00
#
_symmetry.space_group_name_H-M   'P 1'
#
loop_
_entity.id
_entity.type
_entity.pdbx_description
1 polymer ?
#
loop_
_entity_poly.entity_id
_entity_poly.type
_entity_poly.pdbx_seq_one_letter_code
_entity_poly.pdbx_strand_id
1 'polypeptide(L)'
;MLMIILFVTLILFVWGRWRYDIVALFALLAVAITGIISIDQVFSGFGHPAVITVAAVLVISRGLTKSGFVDVISRYASRVGDNIVVQIMTLTGLVIILSAFMNNIGALAILMPVAIRMIRKSGKSPSLVLMPLAFGSMLGGLITLIGTPPNIIIATFRDQYGTGPFFMFDFAP
;
A
#
# COMPACT_ATOMS: atom_id res chain seq x y z
N MET A 1 -9.10 12.77 -29.32
CA MET A 1 -9.25 13.55 -28.08
C MET A 1 -8.88 12.74 -26.84
N LEU A 2 -9.49 11.57 -26.61
CA LEU A 2 -9.18 10.70 -25.46
C LEU A 2 -7.68 10.39 -25.29
N MET A 3 -7.00 9.98 -26.36
CA MET A 3 -5.55 9.68 -26.33
C MET A 3 -4.70 10.89 -25.92
N ILE A 4 -5.10 12.10 -26.30
CA ILE A 4 -4.39 13.33 -25.93
C ILE A 4 -4.56 13.58 -24.43
N ILE A 5 -5.80 13.48 -23.92
CA ILE A 5 -6.08 13.63 -22.48
C ILE A 5 -5.28 12.61 -21.68
N LEU A 6 -5.26 11.35 -22.13
CA LEU A 6 -4.52 10.28 -21.47
C LEU A 6 -3.01 10.55 -21.48
N PHE A 7 -2.45 10.96 -22.61
CA PHE A 7 -1.03 11.27 -22.73
C PHE A 7 -0.61 12.46 -21.85
N VAL A 8 -1.40 13.53 -21.84
CA VAL A 8 -1.17 14.69 -20.95
C VAL A 8 -1.28 14.29 -19.48
N THR A 9 -2.26 13.47 -19.12
CA THR A 9 -2.45 12.98 -17.75
C THR A 9 -1.23 12.15 -17.29
N LEU A 10 -0.71 11.28 -18.15
CA LEU A 10 0.51 10.51 -17.87
C LEU A 10 1.73 11.41 -17.67
N ILE A 11 1.91 12.43 -18.52
CA ILE A 11 3.00 13.40 -18.36
C ILE A 11 2.88 14.13 -17.02
N LEU A 12 1.68 14.56 -16.64
CA LEU A 12 1.45 15.25 -15.36
C LEU A 12 1.72 14.34 -14.16
N PHE A 13 1.37 13.05 -14.23
CA PHE A 13 1.71 12.07 -13.20
C PHE A 13 3.23 11.87 -13.06
N VAL A 14 3.95 11.78 -14.18
CA VAL A 14 5.42 11.64 -14.17
C VAL A 14 6.09 12.92 -13.67
N TRP A 15 5.56 14.09 -14.04
CA TRP A 15 6.09 15.39 -13.60
C TRP A 15 6.03 15.53 -12.08
N GLY A 16 4.98 15.01 -11.43
CA GLY A 16 4.88 14.92 -9.97
C GLY A 16 4.82 16.27 -9.23
N ARG A 17 4.63 17.39 -9.95
CA ARG A 17 4.51 18.72 -9.33
C ARG A 17 3.19 18.96 -8.64
N TRP A 18 2.11 18.39 -9.18
CA TRP A 18 0.77 18.52 -8.64
C TRP A 18 0.38 17.23 -7.93
N ARG A 19 -0.51 17.35 -6.95
CA ARG A 19 -1.07 16.18 -6.27
C ARG A 19 -1.82 15.32 -7.28
N TYR A 20 -1.61 14.01 -7.21
CA TYR A 20 -2.18 13.03 -8.14
C TYR A 20 -3.72 13.10 -8.21
N ASP A 21 -4.39 13.40 -7.10
CA ASP A 21 -5.84 13.62 -7.04
C ASP A 21 -6.30 14.80 -7.89
N ILE A 22 -5.54 15.91 -7.89
CA ILE A 22 -5.86 17.09 -8.69
C ILE A 22 -5.72 16.78 -10.19
N VAL A 23 -4.65 16.08 -10.57
CA VAL A 23 -4.42 15.67 -11.96
C VAL A 23 -5.54 14.75 -12.45
N ALA A 24 -5.96 13.78 -11.63
CA ALA A 24 -7.06 12.88 -11.96
C ALA A 24 -8.40 13.63 -12.11
N LEU A 25 -8.69 14.62 -11.26
CA LEU A 25 -9.90 15.45 -11.38
C LEU A 25 -9.90 16.30 -12.65
N PHE A 26 -8.75 16.87 -13.05
CA PHE A 26 -8.63 17.57 -14.33
C PHE A 26 -8.86 16.66 -15.52
N ALA A 27 -8.33 15.43 -15.49
CA ALA A 27 -8.55 14.44 -16.54
C ALA A 27 -10.04 14.07 -16.64
N LEU A 28 -10.71 13.85 -15.51
CA LEU A 28 -12.15 13.59 -15.43
C LEU A 28 -12.96 14.76 -16.02
N LEU A 29 -12.64 16.00 -15.62
CA LEU A 29 -13.30 17.20 -16.12
C LEU A 29 -13.09 17.37 -17.63
N ALA A 30 -11.87 17.13 -18.12
CA ALA A 30 -11.56 17.19 -19.54
C ALA A 30 -12.39 16.18 -20.33
N VAL A 31 -12.53 14.94 -19.85
CA VAL A 31 -13.35 13.89 -20.49
C VAL A 31 -14.84 14.28 -20.48
N ALA A 32 -15.33 14.87 -19.39
CA ALA A 32 -16.72 15.31 -19.26
C ALA A 32 -17.04 16.48 -20.21
N ILE A 33 -16.21 17.53 -20.25
CA ILE A 33 -16.42 18.71 -21.12
C ILE A 33 -16.31 18.33 -22.59
N THR A 34 -15.41 17.41 -22.93
CA THR A 34 -15.22 16.96 -24.31
C THR A 34 -16.34 16.05 -24.82
N GLY A 35 -17.28 15.65 -23.96
CA GLY A 35 -18.42 14.81 -24.33
C GLY A 35 -18.05 13.40 -24.78
N ILE A 36 -16.84 12.92 -24.44
CA ILE A 36 -16.37 11.59 -24.83
C ILE A 36 -17.16 10.50 -24.09
N ILE A 37 -17.62 10.81 -22.87
CA ILE A 37 -18.44 9.96 -22.02
C ILE A 37 -19.67 10.76 -21.59
N SER A 38 -20.84 10.12 -21.59
CA SER A 38 -22.09 10.72 -21.12
C SER A 38 -21.99 11.15 -19.64
N ILE A 39 -22.61 12.27 -19.26
CA ILE A 39 -22.47 12.85 -17.91
C ILE A 39 -22.89 11.87 -16.80
N ASP A 40 -23.85 10.98 -17.08
CA ASP A 40 -24.30 9.90 -16.21
C ASP A 40 -23.24 8.82 -15.98
N GLN A 41 -22.34 8.62 -16.93
CA GLN A 41 -21.27 7.62 -16.86
C GLN A 41 -19.93 8.17 -16.39
N VAL A 42 -19.74 9.51 -16.36
CA VAL A 42 -18.48 10.14 -15.95
C VAL A 42 -18.03 9.66 -14.56
N PHE A 43 -18.97 9.48 -13.63
CA PHE A 43 -18.67 9.03 -12.26
C PHE A 43 -18.74 7.51 -12.05
N SER A 44 -19.00 6.73 -13.10
CA SER A 44 -19.14 5.26 -13.01
C SER A 44 -17.90 4.58 -12.41
N GLY A 45 -16.70 5.14 -12.64
CA GLY A 45 -15.44 4.66 -12.08
C GLY A 45 -15.36 4.68 -10.55
N PHE A 46 -16.11 5.55 -9.86
CA PHE A 46 -16.14 5.57 -8.40
C PHE A 46 -16.82 4.33 -7.80
N GLY A 47 -17.76 3.73 -8.54
CA GLY A 47 -18.45 2.49 -8.14
C GLY A 47 -17.68 1.22 -8.49
N HIS A 48 -16.47 1.33 -9.06
CA HIS A 48 -15.71 0.16 -9.47
C HIS A 48 -15.35 -0.71 -8.23
N PRO A 49 -15.54 -2.05 -8.28
CA PRO A 49 -15.26 -2.93 -7.16
C PRO A 49 -13.87 -2.73 -6.56
N ALA A 50 -12.85 -2.52 -7.41
CA ALA A 50 -11.48 -2.24 -6.96
C ALA A 50 -11.37 -1.02 -6.03
N VAL A 51 -12.09 0.07 -6.34
CA VAL A 51 -12.07 1.30 -5.54
C VAL A 51 -12.68 1.04 -4.17
N ILE A 52 -13.79 0.31 -4.13
CA ILE A 52 -14.49 -0.08 -2.90
C ILE A 52 -13.60 -1.00 -2.06
N THR A 53 -12.95 -2.00 -2.68
CA THR A 53 -12.04 -2.91 -1.99
C THR A 53 -10.85 -2.18 -1.39
N VAL A 54 -10.20 -1.27 -2.14
CA VAL A 54 -9.10 -0.46 -1.62
C VAL A 54 -9.57 0.39 -0.42
N ALA A 55 -10.74 1.02 -0.52
CA ALA A 55 -11.30 1.80 0.59
C ALA A 55 -11.54 0.93 1.84
N ALA A 56 -12.13 -0.26 1.68
CA ALA A 56 -12.37 -1.20 2.77
C ALA A 56 -11.05 -1.66 3.43
N VAL A 57 -10.04 -2.01 2.63
CA VAL A 57 -8.71 -2.41 3.14
C VAL A 57 -8.05 -1.28 3.93
N LEU A 58 -8.14 -0.03 3.45
CA LEU A 58 -7.62 1.14 4.18
C LEU A 58 -8.36 1.36 5.52
N VAL A 59 -9.67 1.13 5.57
CA VAL A 59 -10.46 1.20 6.80
C VAL A 59 -10.06 0.09 7.78
N ILE A 60 -9.94 -1.15 7.30
CA ILE A 60 -9.50 -2.31 8.12
C ILE A 60 -8.09 -2.07 8.66
N SER A 61 -7.16 -1.60 7.82
CA SER A 61 -5.79 -1.26 8.20
C SER A 61 -5.75 -0.21 9.33
N ARG A 62 -6.56 0.85 9.20
CA ARG A 62 -6.71 1.85 10.27
C ARG A 62 -7.36 1.29 11.53
N GLY A 63 -8.36 0.42 11.40
CA GLY A 63 -9.01 -0.26 12.52
C GLY A 63 -8.02 -1.11 13.31
N LEU A 64 -7.18 -1.87 12.63
CA LEU A 64 -6.15 -2.72 13.23
C LEU A 64 -5.07 -1.90 13.94
N THR A 65 -4.73 -0.74 13.39
CA THR A 65 -3.80 0.21 14.01
C THR A 65 -4.41 0.84 15.26
N LYS A 66 -5.68 1.26 15.20
CA LYS A 66 -6.38 1.89 16.33
C LYS A 66 -6.76 0.92 17.46
N SER A 67 -6.93 -0.37 17.17
CA SER A 67 -7.28 -1.37 18.18
C SER A 67 -6.13 -1.70 19.14
N GLY A 68 -4.92 -1.21 18.89
CA GLY A 68 -3.72 -1.52 19.68
C GLY A 68 -3.18 -2.93 19.43
N PHE A 69 -3.77 -3.71 18.51
CA PHE A 69 -3.25 -5.04 18.14
C PHE A 69 -1.79 -4.97 17.68
N VAL A 70 -1.46 -3.95 16.89
CA VAL A 70 -0.09 -3.77 16.40
C VAL A 70 0.85 -3.27 17.51
N ASP A 71 0.36 -2.53 18.50
CA ASP A 71 1.13 -2.15 19.69
C ASP A 71 1.48 -3.36 20.56
N VAL A 72 0.56 -4.32 20.66
CA VAL A 72 0.80 -5.59 21.36
C VAL A 72 1.91 -6.36 20.66
N ILE A 73 1.82 -6.57 19.34
CA ILE A 73 2.85 -7.27 18.56
C ILE A 73 4.22 -6.59 18.70
N SER A 74 4.23 -5.26 18.57
CA SER A 74 5.43 -4.43 18.73
C SER A 74 6.07 -4.57 20.11
N ARG A 75 5.26 -4.68 21.16
CA ARG A 75 5.74 -4.88 22.53
C ARG A 75 6.42 -6.23 22.69
N TYR A 76 5.87 -7.29 22.11
CA TYR A 76 6.53 -8.61 22.09
C TYR A 76 7.83 -8.58 21.29
N ALA A 77 7.85 -7.90 20.14
CA ALA A 77 9.06 -7.71 19.34
C ALA A 77 10.20 -7.03 20.11
N SER A 78 9.85 -6.07 20.98
CA SER A 78 10.83 -5.34 21.80
C SER A 78 11.49 -6.17 22.92
N ARG A 79 11.01 -7.39 23.17
CA ARG A 79 11.60 -8.34 24.15
C ARG A 79 12.70 -9.21 23.55
N VAL A 80 12.93 -9.11 22.25
CA VAL A 80 14.08 -9.73 21.61
C VAL A 80 15.34 -9.11 22.21
N GLY A 81 16.26 -9.97 22.66
CA GLY A 81 17.47 -9.56 23.39
C GLY A 81 18.41 -8.64 22.60
N ASP A 82 19.63 -8.45 23.11
CA ASP A 82 20.53 -7.40 22.60
C ASP A 82 21.27 -7.75 21.29
N ASN A 83 21.02 -8.93 20.73
CA ASN A 83 21.63 -9.33 19.46
C ASN A 83 20.97 -8.60 18.28
N ILE A 84 21.72 -7.70 17.65
CA ILE A 84 21.26 -6.89 16.51
C ILE A 84 20.73 -7.72 15.34
N VAL A 85 21.32 -8.88 15.04
CA VAL A 85 20.88 -9.71 13.92
C VAL A 85 19.48 -10.25 14.21
N VAL A 86 19.25 -10.71 15.44
CA VAL A 86 17.94 -11.20 15.87
C VAL A 86 16.91 -10.07 15.85
N GLN A 87 17.27 -8.87 16.32
CA GLN A 87 16.38 -7.71 16.27
C GLN A 87 15.97 -7.35 14.83
N ILE A 88 16.93 -7.30 13.89
CA ILE A 88 16.66 -7.03 12.48
C ILE A 88 15.77 -8.11 11.89
N MET A 89 16.07 -9.39 12.12
CA MET A 89 15.27 -10.50 11.61
C MET A 89 13.84 -10.48 12.16
N THR A 90 13.65 -10.28 13.47
CA THR A 90 12.31 -10.22 14.06
C THR A 90 11.51 -9.04 13.53
N LEU A 91 12.09 -7.83 13.51
CA LEU A 91 11.39 -6.64 13.03
C LEU A 91 11.06 -6.73 11.54
N THR A 92 11.98 -7.28 10.73
CA THR A 92 11.77 -7.48 9.29
C THR A 92 10.71 -8.56 9.04
N GLY A 93 10.74 -9.68 9.77
CA GLY A 93 9.71 -10.72 9.66
C GLY A 93 8.33 -10.20 10.06
N LEU A 94 8.26 -9.42 11.15
CA LEU A 94 7.02 -8.80 11.59
C LEU A 94 6.47 -7.80 10.57
N VAL A 95 7.32 -6.94 9.99
CA VAL A 95 6.83 -5.97 9.00
C VAL A 95 6.35 -6.68 7.73
N ILE A 96 7.00 -7.77 7.30
CA ILE A 96 6.55 -8.57 6.15
C ILE A 96 5.14 -9.11 6.41
N ILE A 97 4.94 -9.74 7.57
CA ILE A 97 3.63 -10.32 7.93
C ILE A 97 2.57 -9.23 8.05
N LEU A 98 2.87 -8.13 8.74
CA LEU A 98 1.91 -7.03 8.89
C LEU A 98 1.56 -6.42 7.53
N SER A 99 2.57 -6.11 6.72
CA SER A 99 2.41 -5.50 5.39
C SER A 99 1.76 -6.43 4.36
N ALA A 100 1.69 -7.74 4.63
CA ALA A 100 0.88 -8.66 3.84
C ALA A 100 -0.63 -8.46 4.07
N PHE A 101 -1.05 -7.87 5.19
CA PHE A 101 -2.48 -7.66 5.49
C PHE A 101 -2.86 -6.17 5.61
N MET A 102 -1.88 -5.27 5.55
CA MET A 102 -2.08 -3.82 5.62
C MET A 102 -1.17 -3.10 4.63
N ASN A 103 -1.41 -1.82 4.39
CA ASN A 103 -0.57 -1.07 3.48
C ASN A 103 0.88 -0.90 4.01
N ASN A 104 1.84 -0.87 3.08
CA ASN A 104 3.27 -0.75 3.39
C ASN A 104 3.60 0.44 4.32
N ILE A 105 2.95 1.57 4.06
CA ILE A 105 3.18 2.79 4.86
C ILE A 105 2.70 2.60 6.31
N GLY A 106 1.56 1.94 6.52
CA GLY A 106 1.01 1.68 7.85
C GLY A 106 1.90 0.73 8.65
N ALA A 107 2.28 -0.40 8.06
CA ALA A 107 3.16 -1.38 8.69
C ALA A 107 4.50 -0.77 9.12
N LEU A 108 5.13 -0.02 8.20
CA LEU A 108 6.39 0.66 8.46
C LEU A 108 6.25 1.73 9.56
N ALA A 109 5.21 2.56 9.52
CA ALA A 109 5.00 3.64 10.49
C ALA A 109 4.85 3.12 11.92
N ILE A 110 4.27 1.93 12.11
CA ILE A 110 4.07 1.35 13.44
C ILE A 110 5.38 0.74 13.98
N LEU A 111 6.15 0.05 13.13
CA LEU A 111 7.38 -0.61 13.56
C LEU A 111 8.60 0.33 13.62
N MET A 112 8.59 1.44 12.89
CA MET A 112 9.65 2.44 12.91
C MET A 112 10.01 2.96 14.31
N PRO A 113 9.06 3.43 15.15
CA PRO A 113 9.39 3.91 16.50
C PRO A 113 9.99 2.80 17.38
N VAL A 114 9.51 1.56 17.21
CA VAL A 114 9.99 0.37 17.94
C VAL A 114 11.43 0.05 17.53
N ALA A 115 11.71 0.02 16.22
CA ALA A 115 13.02 -0.20 15.64
C ALA A 115 14.04 0.84 16.11
N ILE A 116 13.67 2.13 16.07
CA ILE A 116 14.52 3.24 16.54
C ILE A 116 14.81 3.12 18.04
N ARG A 117 13.81 2.73 18.84
CA ARG A 117 14.00 2.56 20.29
C ARG A 117 14.92 1.38 20.61
N MET A 118 14.80 0.27 19.90
CA MET A 118 15.64 -0.93 20.10
C MET A 118 17.10 -0.65 19.73
N ILE A 119 17.35 -0.07 18.56
CA ILE A 119 18.72 0.16 18.06
C ILE A 119 19.46 1.25 18.84
N ARG A 120 18.74 2.26 19.36
CA ARG A 120 19.32 3.30 20.23
C ARG A 120 19.86 2.74 21.54
N LYS A 121 19.22 1.72 22.12
CA LYS A 121 19.73 1.05 23.33
C LYS A 121 21.08 0.37 23.09
N SER A 122 21.31 -0.10 21.87
CA SER A 122 22.57 -0.74 21.47
C SER A 122 23.63 0.24 20.97
N GLY A 123 23.38 1.56 21.01
CA GLY A 123 24.34 2.60 20.59
C GLY A 123 24.66 2.61 19.08
N LYS A 124 23.83 1.98 18.24
CA LYS A 124 24.07 1.83 16.80
C LYS A 124 23.20 2.75 15.96
N SER A 125 23.61 2.96 14.70
CA SER A 125 22.87 3.79 13.75
C SER A 125 21.50 3.18 13.40
N PRO A 126 20.40 3.96 13.44
CA PRO A 126 19.06 3.48 13.07
C PRO A 126 18.94 2.96 11.64
N SER A 127 19.75 3.48 10.70
CA SER A 127 19.69 3.09 9.29
C SER A 127 19.90 1.58 9.08
N LEU A 128 20.65 0.92 9.98
CA LEU A 128 20.91 -0.52 9.93
C LEU A 128 19.63 -1.37 10.09
N VAL A 129 18.63 -0.85 10.81
CA VAL A 129 17.35 -1.56 11.01
C VAL A 129 16.28 -1.00 10.09
N LEU A 130 16.28 0.31 9.85
CA LEU A 130 15.25 0.97 9.03
C LEU A 130 15.30 0.55 7.56
N MET A 131 16.47 0.29 6.99
CA MET A 131 16.58 -0.14 5.59
C MET A 131 16.00 -1.55 5.36
N PRO A 132 16.40 -2.59 6.12
CA PRO A 132 15.74 -3.91 6.05
C PRO A 132 14.23 -3.84 6.29
N LEU A 133 13.80 -3.02 7.25
CA LEU A 133 12.38 -2.84 7.57
C LEU A 133 11.60 -2.24 6.39
N ALA A 134 12.16 -1.26 5.68
CA ALA A 134 11.52 -0.66 4.50
C ALA A 134 11.36 -1.68 3.36
N PHE A 135 12.42 -2.43 3.05
CA PHE A 135 12.36 -3.48 2.03
C PHE A 135 11.42 -4.63 2.43
N GLY A 136 11.46 -5.04 3.70
CA GLY A 136 10.54 -6.06 4.23
C GLY A 136 9.08 -5.63 4.10
N SER A 137 8.77 -4.36 4.35
CA SER A 137 7.41 -3.84 4.15
C SER A 137 7.01 -3.90 2.68
N MET A 138 7.91 -3.52 1.75
CA MET A 138 7.61 -3.63 0.32
C MET A 138 7.36 -5.08 -0.10
N LEU A 139 8.20 -6.02 0.36
CA LEU A 139 8.03 -7.44 0.09
C LEU A 139 6.71 -7.98 0.66
N GLY A 140 6.36 -7.63 1.89
CA GLY A 140 5.10 -8.05 2.51
C GLY A 140 3.88 -7.62 1.70
N GLY A 141 3.86 -6.38 1.21
CA GLY A 141 2.78 -5.87 0.37
C GLY A 141 2.60 -6.60 -0.97
N LEU A 142 3.61 -7.33 -1.43
CA LEU A 142 3.54 -8.14 -2.64
C LEU A 142 2.96 -9.53 -2.39
N ILE A 143 2.92 -10.03 -1.15
CA ILE A 143 2.51 -11.41 -0.84
C ILE A 143 1.03 -11.65 -1.09
N THR A 144 0.18 -10.65 -0.86
CA THR A 144 -1.27 -10.81 -0.93
C THR A 144 -1.95 -9.89 -1.94
N LEU A 145 -3.14 -10.31 -2.36
CA LEU A 145 -4.02 -9.51 -3.20
C LEU A 145 -4.36 -8.14 -2.59
N ILE A 146 -4.51 -8.07 -1.26
CA ILE A 146 -4.91 -6.84 -0.56
C ILE A 146 -3.73 -5.94 -0.15
N GLY A 147 -2.49 -6.42 -0.28
CA GLY A 147 -1.30 -5.71 0.20
C GLY A 147 -1.05 -4.37 -0.50
N THR A 148 -1.37 -4.27 -1.80
CA THR A 148 -1.19 -3.03 -2.57
C THR A 148 -2.35 -2.74 -3.54
N PRO A 149 -2.65 -1.45 -3.79
CA PRO A 149 -3.69 -1.07 -4.76
C PRO A 149 -3.51 -1.67 -6.17
N PRO A 150 -2.29 -1.77 -6.74
CA PRO A 150 -2.09 -2.43 -8.03
C PRO A 150 -2.54 -3.90 -8.06
N ASN A 151 -2.30 -4.67 -7.00
CA ASN A 151 -2.72 -6.08 -6.90
C ASN A 151 -4.25 -6.21 -6.92
N ILE A 152 -4.95 -5.31 -6.24
CA ILE A 152 -6.43 -5.26 -6.25
C ILE A 152 -6.93 -4.91 -7.66
N ILE A 153 -6.34 -3.89 -8.31
CA ILE A 153 -6.75 -3.46 -9.64
C ILE A 153 -6.59 -4.61 -10.64
N ILE A 154 -5.40 -5.22 -10.74
CA ILE A 154 -5.18 -6.30 -11.69
C ILE A 154 -6.08 -7.51 -11.40
N ALA A 155 -6.38 -7.80 -10.14
CA ALA A 155 -7.27 -8.90 -9.79
C ALA A 155 -8.72 -8.68 -10.22
N THR A 156 -9.23 -7.46 -10.03
CA THR A 156 -10.57 -7.12 -10.54
C THR A 156 -10.64 -7.08 -12.06
N PHE A 157 -9.57 -6.63 -12.73
CA PHE A 157 -9.50 -6.67 -14.19
C PHE A 157 -9.46 -8.10 -14.71
N ARG A 158 -8.63 -8.98 -14.13
CA ARG A 158 -8.49 -10.37 -14.57
C ARG A 158 -9.82 -11.14 -14.51
N ASP A 159 -10.59 -10.92 -13.46
CA ASP A 159 -11.92 -11.52 -13.26
C ASP A 159 -12.89 -11.13 -14.40
N GLN A 160 -12.83 -9.87 -14.86
CA GLN A 160 -13.67 -9.37 -15.96
C GLN A 160 -13.33 -9.98 -17.34
N TYR A 161 -12.08 -10.42 -17.55
CA TYR A 161 -11.62 -10.98 -18.84
C TYR A 161 -11.64 -12.52 -18.88
N GLY A 162 -12.25 -13.19 -17.90
CA GLY A 162 -12.54 -14.62 -17.97
C GLY A 162 -11.34 -15.57 -17.79
N THR A 163 -10.20 -15.06 -17.29
CA THR A 163 -9.00 -15.89 -17.04
C THR A 163 -8.92 -16.42 -15.59
N GLY A 164 -10.04 -16.37 -14.86
CA GLY A 164 -10.19 -16.76 -13.46
C GLY A 164 -9.75 -15.67 -12.46
N PRO A 165 -10.32 -15.63 -11.24
CA PRO A 165 -9.91 -14.68 -10.21
C PRO A 165 -8.52 -15.03 -9.68
N PHE A 166 -7.77 -14.01 -9.22
CA PHE A 166 -6.62 -14.27 -8.35
C PHE A 166 -7.11 -14.59 -6.94
N PHE A 167 -6.57 -15.64 -6.33
CA PHE A 167 -6.76 -15.95 -4.93
C PHE A 167 -5.84 -15.12 -4.04
N MET A 168 -6.12 -15.13 -2.73
CA MET A 168 -5.47 -14.26 -1.73
C MET A 168 -3.93 -14.32 -1.77
N PHE A 169 -3.36 -15.49 -2.06
CA PHE A 169 -1.92 -15.75 -1.99
C PHE A 169 -1.30 -16.05 -3.36
N ASP A 170 -2.00 -15.80 -4.47
CA ASP A 170 -1.44 -16.05 -5.82
C ASP A 170 -0.28 -15.11 -6.19
N PHE A 171 -0.10 -14.04 -5.42
CA PHE A 171 1.03 -13.11 -5.56
C PHE A 171 2.23 -13.51 -4.69
N ALA A 172 2.09 -14.53 -3.84
CA ALA A 172 3.20 -15.04 -3.05
C ALA A 172 4.25 -15.72 -3.97
N PRO A 173 5.55 -15.47 -3.75
CA PRO A 173 6.63 -16.10 -4.50
C PRO A 173 6.78 -17.60 -4.21
#